data_AF-A0A183U6N7-F1
#
_entry.id   AF-A0A183U6N7-F1
#
_cell.length_a   1.000
_cell.length_b   1.000
_cell.length_c   1.000
_cell.angle_alpha   90.00
_cell.angle_beta   90.00
_cell.angle_gamma   90.00
#
_symmetry.space_group_name_H-M   'P 1'
#
loop_
_entity.id
_entity.type
_entity.pdbx_description
1 polymer ?
#
loop_
_entity_poly.entity_id
_entity_poly.type
_entity_poly.pdbx_seq_one_letter_code
_entity_poly.pdbx_strand_id
1 'polypeptide(L)'
;MLEDSKDIAELPPLKLERIDEGIPERDSYEALCRGEQEASIFSVNIAEQSKVYCYLKMDRMFLKLAPIKVEILRFDPLVVLFKQIISDYEIEIVEKLATPRVCHFSHL
;
A
#
# COMPACT_ATOMS: atom_id res chain seq x y z
N MET A 1 26.86 -38.82 -2.54
CA MET A 1 25.89 -38.72 -1.45
C MET A 1 25.46 -37.27 -1.36
N LEU A 2 24.35 -36.95 -2.03
CA LEU A 2 23.58 -35.72 -1.88
C LEU A 2 22.13 -36.14 -2.16
N GLU A 3 21.52 -36.72 -1.15
CA GLU A 3 20.10 -37.09 -1.11
C GLU A 3 19.32 -35.86 -0.63
N ASP A 4 19.26 -34.80 -1.44
CA ASP A 4 18.54 -33.55 -1.11
C ASP A 4 17.41 -33.25 -2.11
N SER A 5 16.85 -34.28 -2.75
CA SER A 5 15.79 -34.13 -3.76
C SER A 5 14.42 -34.66 -3.33
N LYS A 6 14.28 -35.18 -2.10
CA LYS A 6 13.05 -35.88 -1.68
C LYS A 6 12.07 -35.02 -0.88
N ASP A 7 12.48 -33.88 -0.35
CA ASP A 7 11.68 -33.18 0.67
C ASP A 7 10.85 -31.98 0.15
N ILE A 8 10.89 -31.69 -1.15
CA ILE A 8 10.10 -30.60 -1.75
C ILE A 8 8.69 -31.08 -2.16
N ALA A 9 8.50 -32.39 -2.31
CA ALA A 9 7.28 -32.99 -2.86
C ALA A 9 6.11 -33.14 -1.87
N GLU A 10 6.32 -32.93 -0.57
CA GLU A 10 5.29 -33.12 0.47
C GLU A 10 4.94 -31.83 1.24
N LEU A 11 5.28 -30.66 0.71
CA LEU A 11 4.83 -29.41 1.32
C LEU A 11 3.29 -29.31 1.18
N PRO A 12 2.55 -29.16 2.29
CA PRO A 12 1.12 -28.95 2.20
C PRO A 12 0.82 -27.70 1.36
N PRO A 13 -0.33 -27.65 0.66
CA PRO A 13 -0.67 -26.50 -0.17
C PRO A 13 -0.63 -25.22 0.67
N LEU A 14 0.13 -24.22 0.20
CA LEU A 14 0.21 -22.92 0.84
C LEU A 14 -1.16 -22.26 0.85
N LYS A 15 -1.84 -22.34 2.00
CA LYS A 15 -3.06 -21.59 2.29
C LYS A 15 -2.68 -20.19 2.73
N LEU A 16 -2.55 -19.26 1.78
CA LEU A 16 -2.54 -17.82 2.09
C LEU A 16 -3.97 -17.34 2.37
N GLU A 17 -4.59 -17.91 3.40
CA GLU A 17 -5.86 -17.40 3.91
C GLU A 17 -5.58 -16.09 4.66
N ARG A 18 -6.30 -15.03 4.31
CA ARG A 18 -6.20 -13.76 5.03
C ARG A 18 -6.73 -13.97 6.46
N ILE A 19 -5.96 -13.51 7.44
CA ILE A 19 -6.43 -13.46 8.83
C ILE A 19 -7.41 -12.30 8.93
N ASP A 20 -8.68 -12.60 9.16
CA ASP A 20 -9.71 -11.60 9.41
C ASP A 20 -9.70 -11.23 10.89
N GLU A 21 -9.11 -10.08 11.20
CA GLU A 21 -9.08 -9.51 12.55
C GLU A 21 -10.39 -8.79 12.93
N GLY A 22 -11.41 -8.80 12.06
CA GLY A 22 -12.71 -8.19 12.31
C GLY A 22 -12.68 -6.66 12.36
N ILE A 23 -11.72 -6.04 11.69
CA ILE A 23 -11.55 -4.58 11.64
C ILE A 23 -12.44 -4.01 10.52
N PRO A 24 -13.57 -3.36 10.84
CA PRO A 24 -14.54 -2.93 9.83
C PRO A 24 -13.99 -1.87 8.87
N GLU A 25 -13.00 -1.08 9.30
CA GLU A 25 -12.38 -0.04 8.48
C GLU A 25 -11.34 -0.58 7.48
N ARG A 26 -10.91 -1.85 7.60
CA ARG A 26 -9.83 -2.42 6.79
C ARG A 26 -10.20 -2.51 5.32
N ASP A 27 -11.39 -3.03 5.00
CA ASP A 27 -11.85 -3.14 3.61
C ASP A 27 -11.94 -1.76 2.94
N SER A 28 -12.41 -0.76 3.71
CA SER A 28 -12.45 0.63 3.25
C SER A 28 -11.06 1.20 2.98
N TYR A 29 -10.08 0.90 3.84
CA TYR A 29 -8.69 1.32 3.65
C TYR A 29 -8.04 0.63 2.44
N GLU A 30 -8.22 -0.68 2.29
CA GLU A 30 -7.62 -1.45 1.18
C GLU A 30 -8.20 -1.04 -0.18
N ALA A 31 -9.51 -0.77 -0.27
CA ALA A 31 -10.15 -0.24 -1.48
C ALA A 31 -9.56 1.14 -1.88
N LEU A 32 -9.32 2.02 -0.91
CA LEU A 32 -8.68 3.32 -1.16
C LEU A 32 -7.25 3.16 -1.71
N CYS A 33 -6.48 2.21 -1.18
CA CYS A 33 -5.13 1.93 -1.67
C CYS A 33 -5.10 1.43 -3.12
N ARG A 34 -6.17 0.74 -3.57
CA ARG A 34 -6.31 0.26 -4.95
C ARG A 34 -6.93 1.28 -5.90
N GLY A 35 -7.37 2.43 -5.37
CA GLY A 35 -8.09 3.44 -6.15
C GLY A 35 -9.51 3.02 -6.53
N GLU A 36 -10.08 2.03 -5.83
CA GLU A 36 -11.45 1.54 -5.98
C GLU A 36 -12.41 2.56 -5.32
N GLN A 37 -12.53 3.72 -5.97
CA GLN A 37 -13.33 4.83 -5.48
C GLN A 37 -14.78 4.68 -5.98
N GLU A 38 -15.46 3.61 -5.56
CA GLU A 38 -16.88 3.48 -5.85
C GLU A 38 -17.66 4.49 -5.01
N ALA A 39 -18.41 5.36 -5.68
CA ALA A 39 -19.26 6.40 -5.07
C ALA A 39 -20.31 5.84 -4.09
N SER A 40 -20.54 4.53 -4.11
CA SER A 40 -21.44 3.78 -3.21
C SER A 40 -20.79 3.37 -1.88
N ILE A 41 -19.46 3.19 -1.83
CA ILE A 41 -18.74 2.73 -0.63
C ILE A 41 -18.43 3.91 0.30
N PHE A 42 -18.22 5.09 -0.28
CA PHE A 42 -17.82 6.27 0.47
C PHE A 42 -18.84 7.39 0.27
N SER A 43 -19.88 7.43 1.11
CA SER A 43 -20.82 8.57 1.19
C SER A 43 -20.09 9.77 1.82
N VAL A 44 -19.24 10.43 1.05
CA VAL A 44 -18.49 11.58 1.55
C VAL A 44 -19.43 12.76 1.65
N ASN A 45 -19.55 13.31 2.84
CA ASN A 45 -20.29 14.55 2.99
C ASN A 45 -19.51 15.67 2.26
N ILE A 46 -20.18 16.43 1.40
CA ILE A 46 -19.58 17.56 0.67
C ILE A 46 -18.97 18.59 1.65
N ALA A 47 -19.56 18.72 2.85
CA ALA A 47 -19.04 19.58 3.92
C ALA A 47 -17.74 19.05 4.57
N GLU A 48 -17.41 17.77 4.40
CA GLU A 48 -16.13 17.20 4.84
C GLU A 48 -15.06 17.34 3.77
N GLN A 49 -15.42 17.20 2.49
CA GLN A 49 -14.48 17.44 1.39
C GLN A 49 -14.01 18.89 1.33
N SER A 50 -14.87 19.86 1.64
CA SER A 50 -14.48 21.27 1.64
C SER A 50 -13.48 21.65 2.73
N LYS A 51 -13.30 20.79 3.74
CA LYS A 51 -12.36 21.01 4.86
C LYS A 51 -10.96 20.48 4.57
N VAL A 52 -10.78 19.66 3.53
CA VAL A 52 -9.46 19.10 3.23
C VAL A 52 -8.54 20.15 2.64
N TYR A 53 -7.24 20.05 2.95
CA TYR A 53 -6.25 21.02 2.49
C TYR A 53 -4.88 20.39 2.27
N CYS A 54 -4.07 21.10 1.47
CA CYS A 54 -2.67 20.78 1.23
C CYS A 54 -1.77 21.63 2.14
N TYR A 55 -0.70 21.05 2.67
CA TYR A 55 0.30 21.76 3.44
C TYR A 55 1.72 21.22 3.20
N LEU A 56 2.72 22.03 3.54
CA LEU A 56 4.12 21.63 3.50
C LEU A 56 4.55 21.14 4.88
N LYS A 57 4.99 19.89 4.98
CA LYS A 57 5.50 19.33 6.24
C LYS A 57 6.98 19.72 6.42
N MET A 58 7.27 20.42 7.50
CA MET A 58 8.59 21.00 7.83
C MET A 58 8.98 20.80 9.30
N ASP A 59 8.49 19.75 9.94
CA ASP A 59 8.69 19.46 11.38
C ASP A 59 10.13 19.10 11.75
N ARG A 60 10.95 18.70 10.78
CA ARG A 60 12.37 18.36 10.96
C ARG A 60 13.28 19.39 10.30
N MET A 61 14.49 19.56 10.84
CA MET A 61 15.46 20.55 10.35
C MET A 61 15.81 20.37 8.87
N PHE A 62 15.93 19.11 8.39
CA PHE A 62 16.18 18.82 6.97
C PHE A 62 14.98 19.17 6.07
N LEU A 63 13.75 19.00 6.58
CA LEU A 63 12.51 19.31 5.85
C LEU A 63 12.25 20.80 5.69
N LYS A 64 12.98 21.65 6.43
CA LYS A 64 12.95 23.10 6.17
C LYS A 64 13.61 23.47 4.83
N LEU A 65 14.60 22.67 4.40
CA LEU A 65 15.27 22.86 3.11
C LEU A 65 14.53 22.15 1.97
N ALA A 66 13.97 20.98 2.25
CA ALA A 66 13.18 20.20 1.29
C ALA A 66 11.82 19.82 1.90
N PRO A 67 10.82 20.72 1.87
CA PRO A 67 9.50 20.44 2.44
C PRO A 67 8.77 19.34 1.67
N ILE A 68 8.12 18.43 2.39
CA ILE A 68 7.29 17.40 1.76
C ILE A 68 5.90 17.99 1.51
N LYS A 69 5.39 17.77 0.29
CA LYS A 69 4.03 18.15 -0.12
C LYS A 69 3.05 17.11 0.43
N VAL A 70 2.12 17.57 1.26
CA VAL A 70 1.15 16.71 1.93
C VAL A 70 -0.27 17.18 1.60
N GLU A 71 -1.15 16.25 1.26
CA GLU A 71 -2.57 16.48 1.00
C GLU A 71 -3.40 15.65 1.97
N ILE A 72 -4.33 16.27 2.69
CA ILE A 72 -5.31 15.54 3.51
C ILE A 72 -6.43 15.07 2.58
N LEU A 73 -6.80 13.80 2.65
CA LEU A 73 -7.92 13.22 1.88
C LEU A 73 -9.17 13.02 2.73
N ARG A 74 -8.99 12.76 4.02
CA ARG A 74 -10.08 12.55 4.99
C ARG A 74 -9.57 12.81 6.41
N PHE A 75 -10.44 13.27 7.31
CA PHE A 75 -10.10 13.47 8.73
C PHE A 75 -10.47 12.28 9.63
N ASP A 76 -11.54 11.53 9.29
CA ASP A 76 -12.01 10.40 10.08
C ASP A 76 -12.39 9.20 9.18
N PRO A 77 -11.55 8.15 9.12
CA PRO A 77 -10.19 8.09 9.65
C PRO A 77 -9.26 9.10 8.94
N LEU A 78 -8.19 9.51 9.61
CA LEU A 78 -7.22 10.44 9.05
C LEU A 78 -6.45 9.78 7.89
N VAL A 79 -6.70 10.24 6.66
CA VAL A 79 -6.00 9.78 5.45
C VAL A 79 -5.24 10.93 4.84
N VAL A 80 -3.94 10.70 4.60
CA VAL A 80 -3.00 11.71 4.13
C VAL A 80 -2.17 11.16 2.97
N LEU A 81 -2.03 11.94 1.91
CA LEU A 81 -1.26 11.63 0.71
C LEU A 81 0.03 12.46 0.67
N PHE A 82 1.17 11.77 0.59
CA PHE A 82 2.47 12.39 0.36
C PHE A 82 2.76 12.47 -1.14
N LYS A 83 2.87 13.68 -1.69
CA LYS A 83 3.08 13.87 -3.13
C LYS A 83 4.57 13.90 -3.46
N GLN A 84 4.96 13.14 -4.50
CA GLN A 84 6.29 13.18 -5.13
C GLN A 84 7.44 12.88 -4.15
N ILE A 85 7.22 11.95 -3.23
CA ILE A 85 8.25 11.56 -2.24
C ILE A 85 9.23 10.52 -2.77
N ILE A 86 8.84 9.78 -3.80
CA ILE A 86 9.66 8.78 -4.51
C ILE A 86 9.64 9.18 -5.98
N SER A 87 10.81 9.23 -6.62
CA SER A 87 10.93 9.50 -8.07
C SER A 87 10.56 8.28 -8.90
N ASP A 88 10.17 8.48 -10.16
CA ASP A 88 9.80 7.39 -11.06
C ASP A 88 10.91 6.33 -11.20
N TYR A 89 12.17 6.74 -11.17
CA TYR A 89 13.33 5.84 -11.20
C TYR A 89 13.42 4.97 -9.93
N GLU A 90 13.21 5.58 -8.75
CA GLU A 90 13.20 4.83 -7.49
C GLU A 90 12.01 3.88 -7.42
N ILE A 91 10.85 4.29 -7.94
CA ILE A 91 9.67 3.42 -8.09
C ILE A 91 10.03 2.20 -8.95
N GLU A 92 10.65 2.40 -10.12
CA GLU A 92 11.06 1.31 -11.01
C GLU A 92 12.04 0.34 -10.31
N ILE A 93 12.97 0.86 -9.50
CA ILE A 93 13.86 0.01 -8.69
C ILE A 93 13.07 -0.79 -7.68
N VAL A 94 12.16 -0.16 -6.93
CA VAL A 94 11.33 -0.83 -5.93
C VAL A 94 10.48 -1.92 -6.57
N GLU A 95 9.87 -1.66 -7.72
CA GLU A 95 9.11 -2.65 -8.49
C GLU A 95 9.98 -3.86 -8.88
N LYS A 96 11.20 -3.63 -9.40
CA LYS A 96 12.15 -4.69 -9.74
C LYS A 96 12.58 -5.52 -8.53
N LEU A 97 12.71 -4.90 -7.37
CA LEU A 97 13.08 -5.56 -6.12
C LEU A 97 11.90 -6.32 -5.49
N ALA A 98 10.68 -5.78 -5.62
CA ALA A 98 9.46 -6.39 -5.11
C ALA A 98 8.98 -7.56 -5.98
N THR A 99 9.38 -7.61 -7.26
CA THR A 99 9.09 -8.73 -8.14
C THR A 99 9.59 -10.02 -7.50
N PRO A 100 8.69 -10.97 -7.16
CA PRO A 100 9.06 -12.19 -6.46
C PRO A 100 10.06 -12.99 -7.31
N ARG A 101 11.25 -13.22 -6.75
CA ARG A 101 12.29 -14.07 -7.40
C ARG A 101 12.05 -15.56 -7.22
N VAL A 102 10.89 -15.95 -6.68
CA VAL A 102 10.51 -17.36 -6.66
C VAL A 102 10.25 -17.80 -8.10
N CYS A 103 11.04 -18.76 -8.56
CA CYS A 103 10.84 -19.38 -9.86
C CYS A 103 9.39 -19.87 -9.93
N HIS A 104 8.63 -19.27 -10.83
CA HIS A 104 7.34 -19.78 -11.26
C HIS A 104 7.61 -21.16 -11.88
N PHE A 105 7.45 -22.23 -11.12
CA PHE A 105 7.39 -23.60 -11.65
C PHE A 105 5.99 -23.80 -12.26
N SER A 106 5.64 -22.96 -13.24
CA SER A 106 4.56 -23.28 -14.18
C SER A 106 5.11 -24.32 -15.13
N HIS A 107 4.96 -25.59 -14.73
CA HIS A 107 5.32 -26.75 -15.51
C HIS A 107 4.41 -26.87 -16.74
N LEU A 108 5.03 -27.13 -17.92
CA LEU A 108 4.43 -27.97 -18.96
C LEU A 108 3.84 -29.24 -18.37
#